data_AF-A0AA88KY54-F1
#
_entry.id   AF-A0AA88KY54-F1
#
_cell.length_a   1.000
_cell.length_b   1.000
_cell.length_c   1.000
_cell.angle_alpha   90.00
_cell.angle_beta   90.00
_cell.angle_gamma   90.00
#
_symmetry.space_group_name_H-M   'P 1'
#
loop_
_entity.id
_entity.type
_entity.pdbx_description
1 polymer ?
#
loop_
_entity_poly.entity_id
_entity_poly.type
_entity_poly.pdbx_seq_one_letter_code
_entity_poly.pdbx_strand_id
1 'polypeptide(L)'
;MVVRVANGRKFYCDAVVHNAINDIETFIRRQNIKMNKSERKRIHRVAYDLLVSIFVDIQLQWERENSVYMRFESMKEVMKRFFLDVAKGLEDIDLMASRFEGFFSRHTYKAFESEVEALVMTNIRAKRWVQSPKYVQGHMDLYLIEEVESKGIAKILQLIDKPVKLKKLTSSRLIRFEVDTVLKHFTWEKFISLLEKSLKNAYDSASVDVETKSKSFYLFHLFESFKIFKSTYVADELRREMHALGWTELEEMSMQFELRHINAIVNKFAASFSSLDKNKIIDSVYLLLQDNRLFDAAFCTSCQEKCPLCRSFCFLELSHDGCHDCFHQPDGLTGWHYRETRKLSHNACNKNHPDSKFILRNDGKYKYGDFSKKFNTWLQPDRTQLISEYRQYLISRYNVEIAKYYSVNPSDAVDPAENLDVVTSKIKRRLDFYKDFPEQ
;
A
#
# COMPACT_ATOMS: atom_id res chain seq x y z
N MET A 1 -18.57 -1.29 8.95
CA MET A 1 -19.22 -0.18 9.68
C MET A 1 -18.75 -0.10 11.12
N VAL A 2 -18.88 -1.18 11.91
CA VAL A 2 -18.31 -1.27 13.28
C VAL A 2 -16.82 -0.91 13.34
N VAL A 3 -16.00 -1.51 12.48
CA VAL A 3 -14.56 -1.19 12.34
C VAL A 3 -14.33 0.30 12.05
N ARG A 4 -15.19 0.93 11.25
CA ARG A 4 -15.08 2.36 10.91
C ARG A 4 -15.35 3.26 12.12
N VAL A 5 -16.30 2.89 12.98
CA VAL A 5 -16.65 3.67 14.19
C VAL A 5 -15.59 3.52 15.28
N ALA A 6 -14.95 2.35 15.36
CA ALA A 6 -13.83 2.11 16.26
C ALA A 6 -12.49 2.69 15.75
N ASN A 7 -12.35 2.87 14.43
CA ASN A 7 -11.12 3.38 13.83
C ASN A 7 -10.75 4.78 14.34
N GLY A 8 -9.52 4.90 14.86
CA GLY A 8 -8.94 6.17 15.33
C GLY A 8 -9.16 6.48 16.82
N ARG A 9 -9.83 5.59 17.57
CA ARG A 9 -9.98 5.74 19.03
C ARG A 9 -8.83 5.04 19.76
N LYS A 10 -8.28 5.70 20.79
CA LYS A 10 -7.18 5.18 21.62
C LYS A 10 -7.67 4.48 22.90
N PHE A 11 -8.95 4.59 23.23
CA PHE A 11 -9.55 4.07 24.46
C PHE A 11 -11.04 3.79 24.26
N TYR A 12 -11.60 2.95 25.12
CA TYR A 12 -13.04 2.66 25.16
C TYR A 12 -13.86 3.90 25.50
N CYS A 13 -14.98 4.11 24.80
CA CYS A 13 -15.94 5.17 25.10
C CYS A 13 -17.34 4.69 24.73
N ASP A 14 -18.31 4.89 25.64
CA ASP A 14 -19.72 4.49 25.43
C ASP A 14 -20.31 5.08 24.13
N ALA A 15 -19.84 6.26 23.72
CA ALA A 15 -20.24 6.88 22.46
C ALA A 15 -19.87 6.04 21.23
N VAL A 16 -18.77 5.27 21.26
CA VAL A 16 -18.35 4.40 20.14
C VAL A 16 -19.31 3.23 19.98
N VAL A 17 -19.69 2.59 21.10
CA VAL A 17 -20.66 1.50 21.11
C VAL A 17 -22.02 2.01 20.65
N HIS A 18 -22.46 3.15 21.19
CA HIS A 18 -23.72 3.78 20.82
C HIS A 18 -23.77 4.13 19.33
N ASN A 19 -22.72 4.76 18.80
CA ASN A 19 -22.63 5.13 17.38
C ASN A 19 -22.59 3.90 16.47
N ALA A 20 -21.88 2.84 16.85
CA ALA A 20 -21.83 1.62 16.05
C ALA A 20 -23.21 0.93 15.97
N ILE A 21 -23.95 0.90 17.08
CA ILE A 21 -25.32 0.37 17.12
C ILE A 21 -26.26 1.26 16.28
N ASN A 22 -26.17 2.58 16.43
CA ASN A 22 -26.99 3.53 15.66
C ASN A 22 -26.71 3.47 14.15
N ASP A 23 -25.46 3.30 13.75
CA ASP A 23 -25.06 3.13 12.36
C ASP A 23 -25.71 1.85 11.79
N ILE A 24 -25.72 0.75 12.54
CA ILE A 24 -26.34 -0.52 12.14
C ILE A 24 -27.85 -0.34 11.97
N GLU A 25 -28.51 0.28 12.94
CA GLU A 25 -29.94 0.60 12.86
C GLU A 25 -30.26 1.49 11.66
N THR A 26 -29.43 2.50 11.40
CA THR A 26 -29.56 3.39 10.25
C THR A 26 -29.40 2.63 8.93
N PHE A 27 -28.43 1.72 8.85
CA PHE A 27 -28.22 0.87 7.68
C PHE A 27 -29.42 -0.07 7.43
N ILE A 28 -29.93 -0.73 8.48
CA ILE A 28 -31.11 -1.61 8.39
C ILE A 28 -32.31 -0.83 7.85
N ARG A 29 -32.55 0.39 8.38
CA ARG A 29 -33.64 1.27 7.90
C ARG A 29 -33.45 1.68 6.44
N ARG A 30 -32.25 2.11 6.06
CA ARG A 30 -31.92 2.54 4.68
C ARG A 30 -32.11 1.43 3.66
N GLN A 31 -31.78 0.20 4.03
CA GLN A 31 -31.90 -0.96 3.15
C GLN A 31 -33.31 -1.60 3.18
N ASN A 32 -34.25 -1.01 3.94
CA ASN A 32 -35.62 -1.50 4.13
C ASN A 32 -35.69 -2.99 4.49
N ILE A 33 -34.72 -3.46 5.29
CA ILE A 33 -34.62 -4.88 5.66
C ILE A 33 -35.69 -5.15 6.73
N LYS A 34 -36.72 -5.92 6.38
CA LYS A 34 -37.70 -6.41 7.35
C LYS A 34 -37.04 -7.47 8.23
N MET A 35 -36.88 -7.15 9.50
CA MET A 35 -36.31 -8.05 10.49
C MET A 35 -37.23 -8.16 11.70
N ASN A 36 -37.41 -9.37 12.21
CA ASN A 36 -38.08 -9.58 13.48
C ASN A 36 -37.16 -9.23 14.66
N LYS A 37 -37.73 -9.17 15.88
CA LYS A 37 -36.99 -8.81 17.10
C LYS A 37 -35.82 -9.75 17.39
N SER A 38 -35.93 -11.03 17.05
CA SER A 38 -34.89 -12.03 17.26
C SER A 38 -33.69 -11.81 16.32
N GLU A 39 -33.94 -11.57 15.04
CA GLU A 39 -32.90 -11.27 14.04
C GLU A 39 -32.14 -9.99 14.37
N ARG A 40 -32.87 -8.94 14.79
CA ARG A 40 -32.27 -7.68 15.25
C ARG A 40 -31.36 -7.90 16.45
N LYS A 41 -31.82 -8.66 17.45
CA LYS A 41 -31.01 -9.02 18.62
C LYS A 41 -29.75 -9.81 18.22
N ARG A 42 -29.85 -10.70 17.22
CA ARG A 42 -28.69 -11.44 16.69
C ARG A 42 -27.68 -10.51 16.03
N ILE A 43 -28.11 -9.57 15.19
CA ILE A 43 -27.22 -8.60 14.55
C ILE A 43 -26.53 -7.70 15.57
N HIS A 44 -27.27 -7.19 16.58
CA HIS A 44 -26.68 -6.38 17.64
C HIS A 44 -25.66 -7.16 18.46
N ARG A 45 -25.92 -8.44 18.75
CA ARG A 45 -24.94 -9.30 19.44
C ARG A 45 -23.67 -9.46 18.62
N VAL A 46 -23.77 -9.78 17.32
CA VAL A 46 -22.60 -9.91 16.43
C VAL A 46 -21.79 -8.61 16.38
N ALA A 47 -22.47 -7.46 16.32
CA ALA A 47 -21.79 -6.17 16.33
C ALA A 47 -21.10 -5.87 17.65
N TYR A 48 -21.74 -6.21 18.77
CA TYR A 48 -21.16 -6.08 20.11
C TYR A 48 -19.94 -6.98 20.28
N ASP A 49 -20.02 -8.26 19.90
CA ASP A 49 -18.90 -9.20 19.99
C ASP A 49 -17.71 -8.73 19.13
N LEU A 50 -17.98 -8.18 17.95
CA LEU A 50 -16.95 -7.57 17.10
C LEU A 50 -16.32 -6.33 17.75
N LEU A 51 -17.12 -5.45 18.38
CA LEU A 51 -16.60 -4.30 19.14
C LEU A 51 -15.71 -4.75 20.31
N VAL A 52 -16.15 -5.75 21.07
CA VAL A 52 -15.37 -6.31 22.18
C VAL A 52 -14.04 -6.83 21.67
N SER A 53 -14.03 -7.62 20.59
CA SER A 53 -12.79 -8.10 19.97
C SER A 53 -11.85 -6.95 19.59
N ILE A 54 -12.39 -5.92 18.92
CA ILE A 54 -11.60 -4.74 18.51
C ILE A 54 -11.05 -3.99 19.74
N PHE A 55 -11.85 -3.82 20.80
CA PHE A 55 -11.39 -3.12 21.99
C PHE A 55 -10.37 -3.92 22.79
N VAL A 56 -10.48 -5.25 22.82
CA VAL A 56 -9.43 -6.11 23.39
C VAL A 56 -8.13 -5.93 22.61
N ASP A 57 -8.18 -5.91 21.28
CA ASP A 57 -6.98 -5.69 20.46
C ASP A 57 -6.36 -4.30 20.70
N ILE A 58 -7.19 -3.26 20.79
CA ILE A 58 -6.76 -1.89 21.11
C ILE A 58 -6.14 -1.83 22.51
N GLN A 59 -6.76 -2.47 23.51
CA GLN A 59 -6.26 -2.51 24.88
C GLN A 59 -4.92 -3.25 24.95
N LEU A 60 -4.80 -4.42 24.31
CA LEU A 60 -3.55 -5.16 24.25
C LEU A 60 -2.45 -4.37 23.54
N GLN A 61 -2.79 -3.63 22.48
CA GLN A 61 -1.84 -2.73 21.83
C GLN A 61 -1.41 -1.59 22.76
N TRP A 62 -2.36 -0.97 23.45
CA TRP A 62 -2.06 0.07 24.41
C TRP A 62 -1.20 -0.44 25.56
N GLU A 63 -1.48 -1.62 26.10
CA GLU A 63 -0.68 -2.26 27.17
C GLU A 63 0.73 -2.58 26.69
N ARG A 64 0.91 -3.06 25.46
CA ARG A 64 2.25 -3.25 24.88
C ARG A 64 3.07 -1.95 24.86
N GLU A 65 2.42 -0.82 24.60
CA GLU A 65 3.07 0.49 24.48
C GLU A 65 3.24 1.23 25.84
N ASN A 66 2.34 0.95 26.81
CA ASN A 66 2.20 1.77 28.02
C ASN A 66 2.34 0.99 29.33
N SER A 67 2.28 -0.34 29.33
CA SER A 67 2.47 -1.13 30.54
C SER A 67 3.89 -0.97 31.06
N VAL A 68 4.02 -0.65 32.35
CA VAL A 68 5.31 -0.60 33.05
C VAL A 68 6.04 -1.93 32.91
N TYR A 69 5.33 -3.05 33.07
CA TYR A 69 5.90 -4.39 32.91
C TYR A 69 6.45 -4.60 31.49
N MET A 70 5.68 -4.27 30.45
CA MET A 70 6.13 -4.43 29.06
C MET A 70 7.32 -3.52 28.75
N ARG A 71 7.38 -2.32 29.34
CA ARG A 71 8.54 -1.43 29.23
C ARG A 71 9.78 -2.07 29.86
N PHE A 72 9.70 -2.56 31.10
CA PHE A 72 10.82 -3.24 31.75
C PHE A 72 11.27 -4.48 30.97
N GLU A 73 10.33 -5.32 30.53
CA GLU A 73 10.67 -6.51 29.75
C GLU A 73 11.35 -6.14 28.42
N SER A 74 10.86 -5.10 27.72
CA SER A 74 11.49 -4.60 26.50
C SER A 74 12.89 -4.01 26.71
N MET A 75 13.16 -3.50 27.92
CA MET A 75 14.43 -2.87 28.27
C MET A 75 15.42 -3.81 28.98
N LYS A 76 15.02 -5.04 29.29
CA LYS A 76 15.79 -6.01 30.09
C LYS A 76 17.22 -6.19 29.60
N GLU A 77 17.42 -6.39 28.30
CA GLU A 77 18.76 -6.55 27.72
C GLU A 77 19.56 -5.24 27.71
N VAL A 78 18.90 -4.09 27.56
CA VAL A 78 19.54 -2.75 27.64
C VAL A 78 20.02 -2.48 29.06
N MET A 79 19.21 -2.80 30.07
CA MET A 79 19.54 -2.70 31.50
C MET A 79 20.65 -3.69 31.88
N LYS A 80 20.57 -4.95 31.43
CA LYS A 80 21.63 -5.93 31.66
C LYS A 80 22.96 -5.47 31.08
N ARG A 81 22.96 -4.96 29.84
CA ARG A 81 24.16 -4.41 29.22
C ARG A 81 24.69 -3.19 29.98
N PHE A 82 23.82 -2.31 30.48
CA PHE A 82 24.21 -1.19 31.34
C PHE A 82 25.04 -1.67 32.52
N PHE A 83 24.51 -2.65 33.24
CA PHE A 83 25.13 -3.18 34.44
C PHE A 83 26.47 -3.82 34.12
N LEU A 84 26.56 -4.56 33.01
CA LEU A 84 27.81 -5.15 32.55
C LEU A 84 28.86 -4.09 32.14
N ASP A 85 28.43 -2.99 31.51
CA ASP A 85 29.32 -1.91 31.11
C ASP A 85 29.86 -1.17 32.34
N VAL A 86 28.99 -0.84 33.31
CA VAL A 86 29.39 -0.27 34.59
C VAL A 86 30.30 -1.23 35.37
N ALA A 87 29.99 -2.53 35.39
CA ALA A 87 30.81 -3.53 36.08
C ALA A 87 32.20 -3.72 35.45
N LYS A 88 32.38 -3.34 34.18
CA LYS A 88 33.68 -3.29 33.50
C LYS A 88 34.46 -2.01 33.79
N GLY A 89 33.90 -1.10 34.59
CA GLY A 89 34.49 0.21 34.86
C GLY A 89 34.34 1.21 33.72
N LEU A 90 33.37 1.02 32.81
CA LEU A 90 33.07 2.05 31.82
C LEU A 90 32.34 3.21 32.52
N GLU A 91 32.93 4.40 32.45
CA GLU A 91 32.39 5.62 33.02
C GLU A 91 32.06 6.63 31.92
N ASP A 92 31.14 7.55 32.21
CA ASP A 92 30.77 8.70 31.40
C ASP A 92 30.63 8.44 29.89
N ILE A 93 31.71 8.68 29.15
CA ILE A 93 31.71 8.74 27.70
C ILE A 93 31.86 7.39 27.03
N ASP A 94 32.61 6.49 27.66
CA ASP A 94 32.76 5.12 27.17
C ASP A 94 31.43 4.38 27.35
N LEU A 95 30.70 4.69 28.43
CA LEU A 95 29.34 4.21 28.65
C LEU A 95 28.38 4.71 27.57
N MET A 96 28.46 6.01 27.21
CA MET A 96 27.65 6.59 26.13
C MET A 96 28.00 6.02 24.75
N ALA A 97 29.28 5.85 24.45
CA ALA A 97 29.75 5.23 23.22
C ALA A 97 29.24 3.79 23.11
N SER A 98 29.34 2.99 24.19
CA SER A 98 28.77 1.64 24.27
C SER A 98 27.25 1.65 24.04
N ARG A 99 26.54 2.67 24.55
CA ARG A 99 25.09 2.80 24.33
C ARG A 99 24.74 3.09 22.90
N PHE A 100 25.37 4.07 22.27
CA PHE A 100 25.15 4.34 20.85
C PHE A 100 25.50 3.14 20.00
N GLU A 101 26.61 2.48 20.29
CA GLU A 101 26.99 1.24 19.62
C GLU A 101 25.89 0.17 19.74
N GLY A 102 25.34 -0.02 20.95
CA GLY A 102 24.24 -0.93 21.20
C GLY A 102 22.94 -0.52 20.49
N PHE A 103 22.61 0.77 20.50
CA PHE A 103 21.45 1.34 19.82
C PHE A 103 21.54 1.10 18.31
N PHE A 104 22.60 1.57 17.66
CA PHE A 104 22.77 1.41 16.22
C PHE A 104 22.85 -0.07 15.83
N SER A 105 23.50 -0.93 16.63
CA SER A 105 23.50 -2.37 16.38
C SER A 105 22.09 -2.98 16.31
N ARG A 106 21.12 -2.44 17.06
CA ARG A 106 19.71 -2.92 17.05
C ARG A 106 18.86 -2.23 15.99
N HIS A 107 19.06 -0.94 15.77
CA HIS A 107 18.11 -0.11 15.02
C HIS A 107 18.55 0.18 13.59
N THR A 108 19.83 0.02 13.22
CA THR A 108 20.33 0.46 11.90
C THR A 108 19.69 -0.29 10.73
N TYR A 109 19.43 -1.60 10.84
CA TYR A 109 18.72 -2.34 9.79
C TYR A 109 17.31 -1.77 9.56
N LYS A 110 16.56 -1.58 10.66
CA LYS A 110 15.19 -1.06 10.57
C LYS A 110 15.16 0.40 10.11
N ALA A 111 16.14 1.19 10.54
CA ALA A 111 16.33 2.56 10.09
C ALA A 111 16.57 2.65 8.59
N PHE A 112 17.37 1.75 8.03
CA PHE A 112 17.58 1.67 6.59
C PHE A 112 16.29 1.30 5.86
N GLU A 113 15.53 0.29 6.34
CA GLU A 113 14.23 -0.05 5.76
C GLU A 113 13.27 1.14 5.78
N SER A 114 13.18 1.85 6.90
CA SER A 114 12.30 3.01 7.06
C SER A 114 12.75 4.19 6.20
N GLU A 115 14.05 4.36 5.96
CA GLU A 115 14.56 5.37 5.03
C GLU A 115 14.22 5.03 3.58
N VAL A 116 14.41 3.76 3.18
CA VAL A 116 14.01 3.27 1.86
C VAL A 116 12.49 3.40 1.68
N GLU A 117 11.69 3.05 2.68
CA GLU A 117 10.23 3.24 2.68
C GLU A 117 9.87 4.71 2.42
N ALA A 118 10.46 5.65 3.16
CA ALA A 118 10.17 7.08 3.02
C ALA A 118 10.54 7.62 1.62
N LEU A 119 11.68 7.20 1.08
CA LEU A 119 12.11 7.53 -0.28
C LEU A 119 11.16 6.94 -1.33
N VAL A 120 10.80 5.66 -1.19
CA VAL A 120 9.84 4.99 -2.08
C VAL A 120 8.49 5.66 -2.03
N MET A 121 7.99 6.03 -0.85
CA MET A 121 6.72 6.76 -0.70
C MET A 121 6.73 8.10 -1.42
N THR A 122 7.82 8.84 -1.32
CA THR A 122 7.98 10.11 -2.03
C THR A 122 7.94 9.90 -3.54
N ASN A 123 8.65 8.89 -4.04
CA ASN A 123 8.66 8.57 -5.47
C ASN A 123 7.30 8.09 -5.97
N ILE A 124 6.66 7.17 -5.25
CA ILE A 124 5.37 6.57 -5.60
C ILE A 124 4.28 7.62 -5.72
N ARG A 125 4.22 8.59 -4.80
CA ARG A 125 3.22 9.68 -4.84
C ARG A 125 3.29 10.52 -6.12
N ALA A 126 4.47 10.61 -6.73
CA ALA A 126 4.68 11.29 -8.01
C ALA A 126 4.43 10.39 -9.23
N LYS A 127 4.18 9.08 -9.05
CA LYS A 127 3.94 8.15 -10.16
C LYS A 127 2.52 8.32 -10.68
N ARG A 128 2.40 8.35 -12.00
CA ARG A 128 1.11 8.53 -12.67
C ARG A 128 0.20 7.33 -12.59
N TRP A 129 0.76 6.14 -12.43
CA TRP A 129 -0.05 4.96 -12.13
C TRP A 129 -0.65 5.01 -10.72
N VAL A 130 -0.24 5.95 -9.84
CA VAL A 130 -0.98 6.26 -8.60
C VAL A 130 -2.07 7.29 -8.87
N GLN A 131 -1.75 8.31 -9.68
CA GLN A 131 -2.60 9.49 -9.88
C GLN A 131 -3.70 9.29 -10.94
N SER A 132 -3.49 8.40 -11.91
CA SER A 132 -4.36 8.26 -13.07
C SER A 132 -4.77 6.80 -13.31
N PRO A 133 -6.08 6.50 -13.24
CA PRO A 133 -6.62 5.16 -13.46
C PRO A 133 -6.30 4.58 -14.84
N LYS A 134 -6.12 5.43 -15.87
CA LYS A 134 -5.73 5.02 -17.23
C LYS A 134 -4.39 4.28 -17.24
N TYR A 135 -3.44 4.76 -16.44
CA TYR A 135 -2.11 4.16 -16.34
C TYR A 135 -2.16 2.83 -15.58
N VAL A 136 -2.95 2.76 -14.50
CA VAL A 136 -3.18 1.51 -13.78
C VAL A 136 -3.74 0.45 -14.73
N GLN A 137 -4.74 0.81 -15.53
CA GLN A 137 -5.33 -0.10 -16.52
C GLN A 137 -4.29 -0.59 -17.54
N GLY A 138 -3.46 0.31 -18.07
CA GLY A 138 -2.36 -0.07 -18.98
C GLY A 138 -1.36 -1.03 -18.34
N HIS A 139 -0.97 -0.81 -17.07
CA HIS A 139 -0.11 -1.73 -16.33
C HIS A 139 -0.80 -3.04 -15.99
N MET A 140 -2.12 -3.05 -15.73
CA MET A 140 -2.89 -4.28 -15.55
C MET A 140 -2.90 -5.11 -16.83
N ASP A 141 -3.02 -4.47 -17.99
CA ASP A 141 -2.99 -5.16 -19.28
C ASP A 141 -1.59 -5.70 -19.59
N LEU A 142 -0.50 -4.95 -19.32
CA LEU A 142 0.87 -5.47 -19.39
C LEU A 142 1.08 -6.65 -18.44
N TYR A 143 0.54 -6.59 -17.23
CA TYR A 143 0.63 -7.71 -16.29
C TYR A 143 -0.07 -8.96 -16.84
N LEU A 144 -1.26 -8.81 -17.45
CA LEU A 144 -1.96 -9.94 -18.06
C LEU A 144 -1.23 -10.50 -19.29
N ILE A 145 -0.56 -9.68 -20.08
CA ILE A 145 0.29 -10.12 -21.21
C ILE A 145 1.35 -11.11 -20.72
N GLU A 146 2.07 -10.78 -19.66
CA GLU A 146 3.12 -11.66 -19.15
C GLU A 146 2.55 -12.93 -18.48
N GLU A 147 1.36 -12.82 -17.90
CA GLU A 147 0.70 -13.94 -17.24
C GLU A 147 0.06 -14.92 -18.23
N VAL A 148 -0.36 -14.47 -19.43
CA VAL A 148 -1.04 -15.35 -20.39
C VAL A 148 -0.07 -16.38 -20.97
N GLU A 149 1.18 -15.97 -21.21
CA GLU A 149 2.24 -16.84 -21.71
C GLU A 149 2.59 -17.95 -20.71
N SER A 150 2.55 -17.64 -19.41
CA SER A 150 2.96 -18.57 -18.35
C SER A 150 1.81 -19.42 -17.78
N LYS A 151 0.57 -18.90 -17.75
CA LYS A 151 -0.55 -19.53 -17.02
C LYS A 151 -1.79 -19.81 -17.89
N GLY A 152 -1.77 -19.39 -19.15
CA GLY A 152 -2.85 -19.62 -20.10
C GLY A 152 -4.11 -18.78 -19.86
N ILE A 153 -5.00 -18.77 -20.87
CA ILE A 153 -6.18 -17.89 -20.92
C ILE A 153 -7.17 -18.10 -19.77
N ALA A 154 -7.37 -19.33 -19.29
CA ALA A 154 -8.30 -19.60 -18.20
C ALA A 154 -7.93 -18.83 -16.91
N LYS A 155 -6.62 -18.71 -16.62
CA LYS A 155 -6.16 -17.94 -15.46
C LYS A 155 -6.37 -16.45 -15.65
N ILE A 156 -6.16 -15.96 -16.87
CA ILE A 156 -6.41 -14.57 -17.24
C ILE A 156 -7.89 -14.23 -17.04
N LEU A 157 -8.81 -15.04 -17.55
CA LEU A 157 -10.25 -14.80 -17.36
C LEU A 157 -10.65 -14.74 -15.87
N GLN A 158 -10.05 -15.59 -15.01
CA GLN A 158 -10.27 -15.49 -13.55
C GLN A 158 -9.76 -14.18 -12.95
N LEU A 159 -8.64 -13.64 -13.45
CA LEU A 159 -8.10 -12.35 -13.01
C LEU A 159 -8.96 -11.19 -13.52
N ILE A 160 -9.44 -11.26 -14.77
CA ILE A 160 -10.35 -10.29 -15.37
C ILE A 160 -11.66 -10.19 -14.58
N ASP A 161 -12.20 -11.32 -14.14
CA ASP A 161 -13.42 -11.37 -13.31
C ASP A 161 -13.20 -10.84 -11.88
N LYS A 162 -11.94 -10.79 -11.44
CA LYS A 162 -11.49 -10.31 -10.12
C LYS A 162 -10.60 -9.06 -10.26
N PRO A 163 -11.11 -7.94 -10.78
CA PRO A 163 -10.31 -6.75 -11.10
C PRO A 163 -9.61 -6.16 -9.87
N VAL A 164 -10.21 -6.24 -8.68
CA VAL A 164 -9.59 -5.82 -7.41
C VAL A 164 -8.31 -6.60 -7.12
N LYS A 165 -8.36 -7.93 -7.32
CA LYS A 165 -7.20 -8.80 -7.16
C LYS A 165 -6.14 -8.50 -8.21
N LEU A 166 -6.56 -8.31 -9.46
CA LEU A 166 -5.65 -7.95 -10.55
C LEU A 166 -4.94 -6.62 -10.28
N LYS A 167 -5.67 -5.56 -9.92
CA LYS A 167 -5.10 -4.28 -9.51
C LYS A 167 -4.11 -4.45 -8.35
N LYS A 168 -4.47 -5.19 -7.29
CA LYS A 168 -3.57 -5.46 -6.16
C LYS A 168 -2.27 -6.15 -6.61
N LEU A 169 -2.35 -7.15 -7.48
CA LEU A 169 -1.16 -7.84 -8.01
C LEU A 169 -0.29 -6.90 -8.85
N THR A 170 -0.89 -6.13 -9.76
CA THR A 170 -0.20 -5.15 -10.60
C THR A 170 0.48 -4.08 -9.74
N SER A 171 -0.24 -3.45 -8.80
CA SER A 171 0.33 -2.46 -7.89
C SER A 171 1.47 -3.04 -7.06
N SER A 172 1.31 -4.26 -6.52
CA SER A 172 2.35 -4.95 -5.74
C SER A 172 3.66 -5.08 -6.50
N ARG A 173 3.57 -5.42 -7.79
CA ARG A 173 4.72 -5.51 -8.66
C ARG A 173 5.35 -4.15 -8.95
N LEU A 174 4.55 -3.12 -9.23
CA LEU A 174 5.05 -1.76 -9.49
C LEU A 174 5.77 -1.17 -8.27
N ILE A 175 5.26 -1.41 -7.07
CA ILE A 175 5.90 -0.98 -5.82
C ILE A 175 7.24 -1.67 -5.66
N ARG A 176 7.30 -2.99 -5.81
CA ARG A 176 8.54 -3.76 -5.70
C ARG A 176 9.59 -3.28 -6.70
N PHE A 177 9.17 -2.96 -7.91
CA PHE A 177 10.03 -2.32 -8.91
C PHE A 177 10.54 -0.95 -8.46
N GLU A 178 9.70 -0.14 -7.80
CA GLU A 178 10.15 1.15 -7.25
C GLU A 178 11.13 0.98 -6.07
N VAL A 179 10.88 0.01 -5.18
CA VAL A 179 11.83 -0.33 -4.10
C VAL A 179 13.17 -0.75 -4.69
N ASP A 180 13.16 -1.63 -5.70
CA ASP A 180 14.36 -2.03 -6.44
C ASP A 180 15.09 -0.83 -7.06
N THR A 181 14.33 0.11 -7.63
CA THR A 181 14.88 1.34 -8.24
C THR A 181 15.53 2.24 -7.20
N VAL A 182 14.89 2.45 -6.04
CA VAL A 182 15.49 3.21 -4.94
C VAL A 182 16.76 2.54 -4.43
N LEU A 183 16.75 1.22 -4.24
CA LEU A 183 17.93 0.46 -3.77
C LEU A 183 19.12 0.49 -4.74
N LYS A 184 18.90 0.75 -6.04
CA LYS A 184 20.00 0.97 -7.01
C LYS A 184 20.74 2.28 -6.78
N HIS A 185 20.10 3.29 -6.17
CA HIS A 185 20.66 4.63 -5.96
C HIS A 185 20.91 4.99 -4.49
N PHE A 186 20.23 4.27 -3.59
CA PHE A 186 20.33 4.41 -2.14
C PHE A 186 20.74 3.08 -1.54
N THR A 187 22.05 2.85 -1.54
CA THR A 187 22.64 1.60 -1.02
C THR A 187 22.85 1.69 0.48
N TRP A 188 23.16 0.55 1.09
CA TRP A 188 23.52 0.48 2.49
C TRP A 188 24.73 1.35 2.83
N GLU A 189 25.77 1.33 2.00
CA GLU A 189 27.00 2.10 2.18
C GLU A 189 26.70 3.60 2.18
N LYS A 190 25.79 4.04 1.31
CA LYS A 190 25.35 5.43 1.28
C LYS A 190 24.59 5.81 2.55
N PHE A 191 23.70 4.94 3.03
CA PHE A 191 23.00 5.15 4.30
C PHE A 191 23.98 5.24 5.49
N ILE A 192 24.94 4.33 5.56
CA ILE A 192 26.02 4.31 6.55
C ILE A 192 26.85 5.59 6.50
N SER A 193 27.24 6.05 5.32
CA SER A 193 28.00 7.28 5.15
C SER A 193 27.21 8.51 5.64
N LEU A 194 25.89 8.55 5.42
CA LEU A 194 25.04 9.61 5.97
C LEU A 194 24.98 9.55 7.49
N LEU A 195 24.86 8.36 8.07
CA LEU A 195 24.84 8.19 9.52
C LEU A 195 26.16 8.63 10.17
N GLU A 196 27.29 8.21 9.60
CA GLU A 196 28.62 8.65 10.00
C GLU A 196 28.76 10.17 9.91
N LYS A 197 28.28 10.77 8.80
CA LYS A 197 28.28 12.23 8.63
C LYS A 197 27.45 12.92 9.71
N SER A 198 26.27 12.39 10.06
CA SER A 198 25.46 12.96 11.14
C SER A 198 26.17 12.91 12.50
N LEU A 199 26.82 11.78 12.82
CA LEU A 199 27.58 11.63 14.07
C LEU A 199 28.76 12.60 14.14
N LYS A 200 29.50 12.77 13.03
CA LYS A 200 30.63 13.70 12.91
C LYS A 200 30.19 15.16 12.99
N ASN A 201 29.14 15.54 12.26
CA ASN A 201 28.59 16.90 12.31
C ASN A 201 28.13 17.28 13.72
N ALA A 202 27.51 16.34 14.44
CA ALA A 202 27.12 16.54 15.83
C ALA A 202 28.32 16.77 16.74
N TYR A 203 29.39 16.01 16.54
CA TYR A 203 30.64 16.15 17.28
C TYR A 203 31.34 17.49 16.99
N ASP A 204 31.49 17.85 15.72
CA ASP A 204 32.14 19.09 15.31
C ASP A 204 31.39 20.31 15.88
N SER A 205 30.05 20.29 15.79
CA SER A 205 29.19 21.34 16.34
C SER A 205 29.32 21.46 17.85
N ALA A 206 29.34 20.32 18.56
CA ALA A 206 29.49 20.30 20.02
C ALA A 206 30.91 20.64 20.50
N SER A 207 31.92 20.60 19.62
CA SER A 207 33.32 20.89 19.96
C SER A 207 33.67 22.38 19.88
N VAL A 208 32.88 23.18 19.16
CA VAL A 208 33.11 24.62 18.98
C VAL A 208 32.75 25.43 20.23
N ASP A 209 31.80 24.97 21.03
CA ASP A 209 31.42 25.61 22.29
C ASP A 209 32.23 25.03 23.46
N VAL A 210 33.28 25.75 23.85
CA VAL A 210 34.22 25.32 24.90
C VAL A 210 33.58 25.41 26.30
N GLU A 211 32.56 26.26 26.47
CA GLU A 211 31.91 26.50 27.77
C GLU A 211 30.76 25.51 28.04
N THR A 212 30.18 24.88 27.01
CA THR A 212 28.99 24.03 27.16
C THR A 212 29.09 22.63 26.53
N LYS A 213 30.29 22.01 26.57
CA LYS A 213 30.57 20.61 26.13
C LYS A 213 29.72 19.56 26.87
N SER A 214 28.43 19.60 26.68
CA SER A 214 27.41 18.89 27.44
C SER A 214 26.78 17.80 26.57
N LYS A 215 26.34 16.73 27.23
CA LYS A 215 25.58 15.64 26.61
C LYS A 215 24.37 16.15 25.82
N SER A 216 23.65 17.11 26.39
CA SER A 216 22.45 17.71 25.78
C SER A 216 22.76 18.44 24.48
N PHE A 217 23.88 19.18 24.41
CA PHE A 217 24.26 19.90 23.20
C PHE A 217 24.68 18.96 22.05
N TYR A 218 25.43 17.89 22.34
CA TYR A 218 25.71 16.85 21.33
C TYR A 218 24.44 16.17 20.82
N LEU A 219 23.53 15.78 21.73
CA LEU A 219 22.27 15.13 21.35
C LEU A 219 21.38 16.06 20.51
N PHE A 220 21.31 17.35 20.86
CA PHE A 220 20.61 18.35 20.07
C PHE A 220 21.17 18.40 18.64
N HIS A 221 22.48 18.57 18.48
CA HIS A 221 23.11 18.62 17.16
C HIS A 221 23.02 17.30 16.40
N LEU A 222 22.97 16.17 17.09
CA LEU A 222 22.74 14.86 16.48
C LEU A 222 21.33 14.75 15.91
N PHE A 223 20.30 15.16 16.67
CA PHE A 223 18.92 15.18 16.18
C PHE A 223 18.74 16.16 15.02
N GLU A 224 19.37 17.33 15.08
CA GLU A 224 19.40 18.27 13.95
C GLU A 224 20.08 17.65 12.73
N SER A 225 21.21 16.96 12.92
CA SER A 225 21.94 16.29 11.86
C SER A 225 21.18 15.09 11.27
N PHE A 226 20.21 14.50 11.98
CA PHE A 226 19.35 13.46 11.44
C PHE A 226 18.24 13.99 10.52
N LYS A 227 18.02 15.30 10.44
CA LYS A 227 17.09 15.89 9.45
C LYS A 227 17.51 15.68 7.99
N ILE A 228 18.73 15.19 7.76
CA ILE A 228 19.19 14.78 6.42
C ILE A 228 18.43 13.54 5.90
N PHE A 229 17.91 12.70 6.81
CA PHE A 229 17.13 11.50 6.49
C PHE A 229 15.69 11.89 6.16
N LYS A 230 15.06 11.12 5.27
CA LYS A 230 13.63 11.27 4.97
C LYS A 230 12.76 10.63 6.04
N SER A 231 13.24 9.58 6.67
CA SER A 231 12.61 8.93 7.81
C SER A 231 13.01 9.58 9.13
N THR A 232 12.06 9.74 10.04
CA THR A 232 12.33 10.17 11.42
C THR A 232 12.70 9.02 12.34
N TYR A 233 12.70 7.77 11.85
CA TYR A 233 12.83 6.56 12.68
C TYR A 233 14.04 6.58 13.61
N VAL A 234 15.23 6.91 13.09
CA VAL A 234 16.47 6.95 13.91
C VAL A 234 16.36 7.98 15.02
N ALA A 235 15.90 9.18 14.70
CA ALA A 235 15.75 10.27 15.67
C ALA A 235 14.71 9.92 16.73
N ASP A 236 13.58 9.35 16.34
CA ASP A 236 12.49 9.00 17.24
C ASP A 236 12.85 7.83 18.16
N GLU A 237 13.50 6.78 17.64
CA GLU A 237 13.95 5.67 18.49
C GLU A 237 15.09 6.08 19.42
N LEU A 238 16.03 6.89 18.93
CA LEU A 238 17.10 7.37 19.79
C LEU A 238 16.51 8.23 20.92
N ARG A 239 15.59 9.14 20.60
CA ARG A 239 14.90 9.96 21.60
C ARG A 239 14.17 9.11 22.63
N ARG A 240 13.48 8.03 22.20
CA ARG A 240 12.82 7.08 23.12
C ARG A 240 13.82 6.40 24.05
N GLU A 241 14.93 5.89 23.53
CA GLU A 241 15.93 5.20 24.34
C GLU A 241 16.62 6.16 25.33
N MET A 242 16.97 7.37 24.89
CA MET A 242 17.56 8.39 25.77
C MET A 242 16.59 8.80 26.89
N HIS A 243 15.32 9.06 26.56
CA HIS A 243 14.30 9.37 27.56
C HIS A 243 14.12 8.22 28.57
N ALA A 244 14.13 6.98 28.11
CA ALA A 244 13.97 5.81 28.97
C ALA A 244 15.17 5.62 29.94
N LEU A 245 16.34 6.14 29.58
CA LEU A 245 17.54 6.16 30.42
C LEU A 245 17.61 7.38 31.36
N GLY A 246 16.60 8.26 31.34
CA GLY A 246 16.61 9.50 32.11
C GLY A 246 17.56 10.56 31.55
N TRP A 247 18.09 10.37 30.34
CA TRP A 247 18.94 11.34 29.66
C TRP A 247 18.04 12.43 29.08
N THR A 248 17.64 13.35 29.96
CA THR A 248 16.91 14.56 29.59
C THR A 248 17.90 15.69 29.34
N GLU A 249 17.45 16.74 28.64
CA GLU A 249 18.27 17.87 28.17
C GLU A 249 18.97 18.70 29.29
N LEU A 250 18.82 18.31 30.57
CA LEU A 250 19.05 19.17 31.74
C LEU A 250 20.24 18.78 32.64
N GLU A 251 20.98 17.71 32.35
CA GLU A 251 22.17 17.37 33.16
C GLU A 251 23.46 17.93 32.54
N GLU A 252 24.00 18.99 33.16
CA GLU A 252 25.29 19.59 32.86
C GLU A 252 26.43 18.64 33.28
N MET A 253 26.79 17.71 32.40
CA MET A 253 28.05 16.97 32.51
C MET A 253 29.00 17.38 31.40
N SER A 254 30.18 17.88 31.79
CA SER A 254 31.32 18.13 30.90
C SER A 254 31.77 16.81 30.27
N MET A 255 31.71 16.71 28.96
CA MET A 255 32.14 15.55 28.19
C MET A 255 33.10 15.93 27.07
N GLN A 256 34.12 15.09 26.85
CA GLN A 256 35.01 15.18 25.71
C GLN A 256 34.78 13.99 24.76
N PHE A 257 33.72 14.05 23.94
CA PHE A 257 33.31 12.94 23.06
C PHE A 257 34.28 12.74 21.91
N GLU A 258 35.36 11.98 22.08
CA GLU A 258 36.40 11.88 21.05
C GLU A 258 35.93 11.22 19.73
N LEU A 259 36.52 11.66 18.60
CA LEU A 259 36.31 11.10 17.26
C LEU A 259 36.53 9.58 17.18
N ARG A 260 37.40 9.01 18.03
CA ARG A 260 37.65 7.56 18.10
C ARG A 260 36.37 6.76 18.40
N HIS A 261 35.46 7.32 19.22
CA HIS A 261 34.21 6.66 19.60
C HIS A 261 33.26 6.57 18.40
N ILE A 262 33.18 7.65 17.60
CA ILE A 262 32.41 7.67 16.35
C ILE A 262 32.94 6.59 15.41
N ASN A 263 34.25 6.55 15.19
CA ASN A 263 34.86 5.57 14.28
C ASN A 263 34.62 4.13 14.76
N ALA A 264 34.67 3.88 16.08
CA ALA A 264 34.36 2.56 16.64
C ALA A 264 32.90 2.15 16.39
N ILE A 265 31.95 3.06 16.64
CA ILE A 265 30.52 2.85 16.35
C ILE A 265 30.35 2.54 14.85
N VAL A 266 30.98 3.34 13.98
CA VAL A 266 30.90 3.23 12.51
C VAL A 266 31.43 1.92 11.97
N ASN A 267 32.63 1.54 12.38
CA ASN A 267 33.25 0.31 11.93
C ASN A 267 32.43 -0.93 12.33
N LYS A 268 31.84 -0.91 13.52
CA LYS A 268 31.05 -2.05 14.02
C LYS A 268 29.76 -2.25 13.23
N PHE A 269 29.06 -1.18 12.87
CA PHE A 269 27.85 -1.31 12.05
C PHE A 269 28.16 -1.59 10.58
N ALA A 270 29.26 -1.04 10.03
CA ALA A 270 29.64 -1.28 8.65
C ALA A 270 29.99 -2.76 8.42
N ALA A 271 30.64 -3.40 9.40
CA ALA A 271 30.96 -4.82 9.38
C ALA A 271 29.74 -5.74 9.50
N SER A 272 28.64 -5.26 10.09
CA SER A 272 27.46 -6.09 10.37
C SER A 272 26.60 -6.40 9.15
N PHE A 273 26.97 -5.93 7.94
CA PHE A 273 26.03 -5.83 6.82
C PHE A 273 26.51 -6.35 5.46
N SER A 274 27.65 -7.05 5.40
CA SER A 274 28.23 -7.53 4.14
C SER A 274 27.44 -8.65 3.42
N SER A 275 26.27 -9.06 3.92
CA SER A 275 25.51 -10.21 3.39
C SER A 275 24.01 -9.97 3.21
N LEU A 276 23.60 -8.72 2.94
CA LEU A 276 22.18 -8.43 2.86
C LEU A 276 21.53 -8.99 1.59
N ASP A 277 20.47 -9.77 1.77
CA ASP A 277 19.64 -10.22 0.66
C ASP A 277 18.72 -9.09 0.21
N LYS A 278 19.02 -8.52 -0.95
CA LYS A 278 18.24 -7.46 -1.57
C LYS A 278 16.74 -7.80 -1.67
N ASN A 279 16.41 -9.05 -1.95
CA ASN A 279 15.01 -9.47 -2.07
C ASN A 279 14.29 -9.41 -0.72
N LYS A 280 14.99 -9.74 0.38
CA LYS A 280 14.43 -9.60 1.74
C LYS A 280 14.14 -8.15 2.09
N ILE A 281 14.98 -7.20 1.70
CA ILE A 281 14.67 -5.77 1.88
C ILE A 281 13.43 -5.40 1.07
N ILE A 282 13.37 -5.80 -0.21
CA ILE A 282 12.24 -5.48 -1.08
C ILE A 282 10.94 -6.01 -0.48
N ASP A 283 10.95 -7.25 0.01
CA ASP A 283 9.80 -7.86 0.69
C ASP A 283 9.42 -7.10 1.96
N SER A 284 10.39 -6.80 2.82
CA SER A 284 10.15 -6.14 4.10
C SER A 284 9.65 -4.71 3.94
N VAL A 285 10.27 -3.92 3.06
CA VAL A 285 9.81 -2.55 2.73
C VAL A 285 8.43 -2.59 2.08
N TYR A 286 8.16 -3.55 1.20
CA TYR A 286 6.81 -3.72 0.65
C TYR A 286 5.76 -3.99 1.73
N LEU A 287 6.08 -4.82 2.73
CA LEU A 287 5.18 -5.07 3.87
C LEU A 287 4.98 -3.81 4.73
N LEU A 288 6.05 -3.07 5.02
CA LEU A 288 5.94 -1.78 5.73
C LEU A 288 5.02 -0.80 5.00
N LEU A 289 5.17 -0.72 3.68
CA LEU A 289 4.29 0.09 2.85
C LEU A 289 2.84 -0.36 2.97
N GLN A 290 2.55 -1.66 2.97
CA GLN A 290 1.16 -2.15 3.14
C GLN A 290 0.56 -1.80 4.50
N ASP A 291 1.35 -1.81 5.57
CA ASP A 291 0.88 -1.48 6.91
C ASP A 291 0.67 0.02 7.11
N ASN A 292 1.30 0.84 6.26
CA ASN A 292 1.17 2.28 6.32
C ASN A 292 -0.23 2.71 5.85
N ARG A 293 -1.10 3.21 6.74
CA ARG A 293 -2.49 3.61 6.41
C ARG A 293 -2.58 4.64 5.27
N LEU A 294 -1.54 5.46 5.08
CA LEU A 294 -1.45 6.41 3.97
C LEU A 294 -1.28 5.71 2.62
N PHE A 295 -0.66 4.53 2.62
CA PHE A 295 -0.50 3.68 1.46
C PHE A 295 -1.84 3.11 0.99
N ASP A 296 -2.63 2.55 1.90
CA ASP A 296 -3.98 2.08 1.58
C ASP A 296 -4.87 3.21 1.06
N ALA A 297 -4.83 4.39 1.70
CA ALA A 297 -5.59 5.55 1.25
C ALA A 297 -5.19 6.04 -0.15
N ALA A 298 -3.90 5.98 -0.51
CA ALA A 298 -3.39 6.42 -1.81
C ALA A 298 -3.54 5.38 -2.94
N PHE A 299 -3.67 4.09 -2.61
CA PHE A 299 -3.76 3.00 -3.61
C PHE A 299 -5.17 2.42 -3.76
N CYS A 300 -5.96 2.41 -2.68
CA CYS A 300 -7.38 2.09 -2.70
C CYS A 300 -8.23 3.31 -3.06
N THR A 301 -7.66 4.33 -3.71
CA THR A 301 -8.38 5.51 -4.22
C THR A 301 -9.38 5.19 -5.32
N SER A 302 -9.63 3.94 -5.73
CA SER A 302 -10.54 3.67 -6.85
C SER A 302 -11.80 2.94 -6.37
N CYS A 303 -12.95 3.38 -6.87
CA CYS A 303 -14.26 2.83 -6.59
C CYS A 303 -14.35 1.35 -6.91
N GLN A 304 -14.84 0.54 -5.97
CA GLN A 304 -14.80 -0.93 -6.05
C GLN A 304 -15.89 -1.56 -6.95
N GLU A 305 -16.73 -0.72 -7.54
CA GLU A 305 -17.87 -1.13 -8.34
C GLU A 305 -17.43 -1.67 -9.72
N LYS A 306 -18.22 -2.60 -10.25
CA LYS A 306 -17.95 -3.25 -11.55
C LYS A 306 -19.08 -2.97 -12.52
N CYS A 307 -18.73 -2.71 -13.78
CA CYS A 307 -19.71 -2.53 -14.83
C CYS A 307 -20.62 -3.76 -14.89
N PRO A 308 -21.95 -3.59 -14.82
CA PRO A 308 -22.88 -4.72 -14.72
C PRO A 308 -22.88 -5.63 -15.95
N LEU A 309 -22.39 -5.13 -17.10
CA LEU A 309 -22.22 -5.93 -18.31
C LEU A 309 -20.81 -6.50 -18.38
N CYS A 310 -19.80 -5.70 -18.75
CA CYS A 310 -18.47 -6.24 -19.02
C CYS A 310 -17.59 -6.47 -17.79
N ARG A 311 -18.09 -6.21 -16.57
CA ARG A 311 -17.38 -6.35 -15.28
C ARG A 311 -16.04 -5.60 -15.16
N SER A 312 -15.75 -4.68 -16.08
CA SER A 312 -14.66 -3.71 -15.93
C SER A 312 -14.88 -2.87 -14.67
N PHE A 313 -13.79 -2.47 -14.06
CA PHE A 313 -13.81 -1.80 -12.77
C PHE A 313 -14.00 -0.29 -12.91
N CYS A 314 -14.73 0.31 -11.97
CA CYS A 314 -14.90 1.75 -11.95
C CYS A 314 -13.54 2.45 -11.82
N PHE A 315 -13.22 3.33 -12.75
CA PHE A 315 -11.93 4.03 -12.72
C PHE A 315 -11.95 5.26 -11.80
N LEU A 316 -13.13 5.72 -11.38
CA LEU A 316 -13.28 6.91 -10.54
C LEU A 316 -12.81 6.67 -9.10
N GLU A 317 -12.70 7.76 -8.34
CA GLU A 317 -12.15 7.70 -6.99
C GLU A 317 -13.01 6.91 -5.99
N LEU A 318 -12.42 6.39 -4.90
CA LEU A 318 -13.15 5.67 -3.87
C LEU A 318 -14.13 6.63 -3.20
N SER A 319 -15.40 6.24 -3.17
CA SER A 319 -16.49 7.08 -2.66
C SER A 319 -16.70 8.37 -3.47
N HIS A 320 -16.36 8.36 -4.77
CA HIS A 320 -16.75 9.45 -5.66
C HIS A 320 -18.27 9.67 -5.61
N ASP A 321 -18.68 10.93 -5.68
CA ASP A 321 -20.08 11.28 -5.92
C ASP A 321 -20.39 11.12 -7.42
N GLY A 322 -21.64 10.80 -7.75
CA GLY A 322 -22.10 10.66 -9.13
C GLY A 322 -22.01 9.25 -9.72
N CYS A 323 -22.12 9.17 -11.04
CA CYS A 323 -22.23 7.90 -11.75
C CYS A 323 -20.86 7.24 -11.97
N HIS A 324 -20.81 5.92 -11.82
CA HIS A 324 -19.66 5.09 -12.12
C HIS A 324 -19.33 5.08 -13.61
N ASP A 325 -18.04 4.96 -13.91
CA ASP A 325 -17.52 4.82 -15.27
C ASP A 325 -16.29 3.92 -15.29
N CYS A 326 -16.02 3.24 -16.40
CA CYS A 326 -14.94 2.27 -16.50
C CYS A 326 -14.30 2.25 -17.89
N PHE A 327 -13.10 1.68 -18.00
CA PHE A 327 -12.54 1.31 -19.30
C PHE A 327 -13.25 0.05 -19.79
N HIS A 328 -14.27 0.25 -20.63
CA HIS A 328 -15.08 -0.85 -21.12
C HIS A 328 -14.24 -1.85 -21.94
N GLN A 329 -14.55 -3.13 -21.77
CA GLN A 329 -13.88 -4.24 -22.46
C GLN A 329 -14.90 -5.09 -23.25
N PRO A 330 -14.43 -5.99 -24.14
CA PRO A 330 -15.27 -7.02 -24.76
C PRO A 330 -16.03 -7.82 -23.71
N ASP A 331 -17.37 -7.81 -23.81
CA ASP A 331 -18.23 -8.41 -22.80
C ASP A 331 -18.15 -9.95 -22.80
N GLY A 332 -17.79 -10.57 -23.93
CA GLY A 332 -17.48 -12.00 -24.03
C GLY A 332 -16.33 -12.45 -23.12
N LEU A 333 -15.40 -11.58 -22.72
CA LEU A 333 -14.37 -11.91 -21.72
C LEU A 333 -14.97 -12.23 -20.35
N THR A 334 -16.25 -11.97 -20.14
CA THR A 334 -16.99 -12.28 -18.91
C THR A 334 -18.12 -13.28 -19.15
N GLY A 335 -18.13 -13.94 -20.32
CA GLY A 335 -19.08 -14.99 -20.68
C GLY A 335 -20.38 -14.49 -21.33
N TRP A 336 -20.47 -13.20 -21.69
CA TRP A 336 -21.61 -12.72 -22.47
C TRP A 336 -21.62 -13.35 -23.85
N HIS A 337 -22.82 -13.76 -24.27
CA HIS A 337 -23.06 -14.45 -25.53
C HIS A 337 -24.45 -14.13 -26.06
N TYR A 338 -24.61 -14.27 -27.37
CA TYR A 338 -25.91 -14.16 -28.01
C TYR A 338 -26.79 -15.35 -27.59
N ARG A 339 -28.00 -15.07 -27.11
CA ARG A 339 -28.89 -16.10 -26.54
C ARG A 339 -29.27 -17.19 -27.53
N GLU A 340 -29.57 -16.80 -28.78
CA GLU A 340 -30.08 -17.71 -29.81
C GLU A 340 -28.98 -18.60 -30.38
N THR A 341 -27.86 -18.00 -30.78
CA THR A 341 -26.74 -18.73 -31.41
C THR A 341 -25.77 -19.34 -30.40
N ARG A 342 -25.90 -18.95 -29.13
CA ARG A 342 -24.94 -19.25 -28.06
C ARG A 342 -23.52 -18.80 -28.38
N LYS A 343 -23.31 -17.90 -29.35
CA LYS A 343 -21.98 -17.42 -29.75
C LYS A 343 -21.48 -16.35 -28.81
N LEU A 344 -20.19 -16.39 -28.47
CA LEU A 344 -19.53 -15.39 -27.65
C LEU A 344 -19.71 -13.99 -28.25
N SER A 345 -20.02 -13.01 -27.40
CA SER A 345 -20.06 -11.62 -27.84
C SER A 345 -18.63 -11.08 -27.94
N HIS A 346 -18.22 -10.59 -29.10
CA HIS A 346 -16.87 -10.06 -29.33
C HIS A 346 -16.78 -8.54 -29.13
N ASN A 347 -17.93 -7.85 -29.12
CA ASN A 347 -17.96 -6.39 -29.04
C ASN A 347 -17.59 -5.89 -27.65
N ALA A 348 -16.82 -4.79 -27.62
CA ALA A 348 -16.67 -4.01 -26.40
C ALA A 348 -18.02 -3.44 -25.95
N CYS A 349 -18.25 -3.40 -24.64
CA CYS A 349 -19.51 -2.90 -24.07
C CYS A 349 -19.90 -1.53 -24.62
N ASN A 350 -18.92 -0.65 -24.86
CA ASN A 350 -19.13 0.70 -25.40
C ASN A 350 -19.21 0.79 -26.94
N LYS A 351 -19.03 -0.32 -27.67
CA LYS A 351 -19.18 -0.35 -29.14
C LYS A 351 -20.48 -0.98 -29.62
N ASN A 352 -21.24 -1.61 -28.72
CA ASN A 352 -22.56 -2.11 -29.05
C ASN A 352 -23.47 -0.99 -29.59
N HIS A 353 -24.23 -1.28 -30.64
CA HIS A 353 -25.15 -0.32 -31.23
C HIS A 353 -26.25 0.05 -30.22
N PRO A 354 -26.70 1.32 -30.11
CA PRO A 354 -27.71 1.73 -29.15
C PRO A 354 -29.00 0.90 -29.19
N ASP A 355 -29.44 0.48 -30.39
CA ASP A 355 -30.61 -0.38 -30.56
C ASP A 355 -30.36 -1.88 -30.36
N SER A 356 -29.10 -2.30 -30.22
CA SER A 356 -28.79 -3.67 -29.82
C SER A 356 -29.36 -3.94 -28.43
N LYS A 357 -29.75 -5.19 -28.19
CA LYS A 357 -30.42 -5.57 -26.95
C LYS A 357 -29.56 -6.56 -26.16
N PHE A 358 -29.46 -6.35 -24.84
CA PHE A 358 -28.90 -7.32 -23.90
C PHE A 358 -30.01 -7.92 -23.03
N ILE A 359 -29.78 -9.13 -22.51
CA ILE A 359 -30.74 -9.85 -21.68
C ILE A 359 -30.11 -10.11 -20.33
N LEU A 360 -30.75 -9.62 -19.28
CA LEU A 360 -30.40 -9.93 -17.89
C LEU A 360 -31.20 -11.16 -17.47
N ARG A 361 -30.51 -12.15 -16.87
CA ARG A 361 -31.05 -13.50 -16.62
C ARG A 361 -32.39 -13.52 -15.88
N ASN A 362 -32.67 -12.51 -15.05
CA ASN A 362 -33.87 -12.42 -14.20
C ASN A 362 -34.67 -11.12 -14.39
N ASP A 363 -34.36 -10.30 -15.40
CA ASP A 363 -34.81 -8.91 -15.43
C ASP A 363 -35.37 -8.48 -16.80
N GLY A 364 -35.18 -9.30 -17.84
CA GLY A 364 -35.74 -9.06 -19.16
C GLY A 364 -34.72 -8.51 -20.18
N LYS A 365 -35.27 -7.94 -21.26
CA LYS A 365 -34.52 -7.49 -22.45
C LYS A 365 -34.47 -5.97 -22.49
N TYR A 366 -33.27 -5.43 -22.61
CA TYR A 366 -32.99 -3.98 -22.56
C TYR A 366 -32.16 -3.56 -23.77
N LYS A 367 -32.29 -2.31 -24.21
CA LYS A 367 -31.43 -1.73 -25.25
C LYS A 367 -30.13 -1.20 -24.63
N TYR A 368 -29.01 -1.29 -25.36
CA TYR A 368 -27.75 -0.68 -24.91
C TYR A 368 -27.87 0.84 -24.77
N GLY A 369 -28.68 1.51 -25.59
CA GLY A 369 -28.97 2.95 -25.46
C GLY A 369 -29.76 3.33 -24.20
N ASP A 370 -30.34 2.36 -23.50
CA ASP A 370 -31.03 2.55 -22.22
C ASP A 370 -30.18 2.07 -21.03
N PHE A 371 -28.87 1.89 -21.21
CA PHE A 371 -27.99 1.34 -20.19
C PHE A 371 -28.03 2.16 -18.89
N SER A 372 -27.84 3.48 -18.97
CA SER A 372 -27.90 4.35 -17.78
C SER A 372 -29.30 4.47 -17.18
N LYS A 373 -30.37 4.21 -17.94
CA LYS A 373 -31.74 4.11 -17.38
C LYS A 373 -31.89 2.86 -16.54
N LYS A 374 -31.31 1.74 -17.01
CA LYS A 374 -31.38 0.46 -16.30
C LYS A 374 -30.43 0.42 -15.10
N PHE A 375 -29.23 0.94 -15.27
CA PHE A 375 -28.19 1.02 -14.24
C PHE A 375 -27.95 2.49 -13.92
N ASN A 376 -28.87 3.08 -13.16
CA ASN A 376 -28.92 4.53 -12.88
C ASN A 376 -27.71 5.09 -12.11
N THR A 377 -26.88 4.23 -11.51
CA THR A 377 -25.60 4.62 -10.91
C THR A 377 -24.43 4.56 -11.88
N TRP A 378 -24.64 4.22 -13.15
CA TRP A 378 -23.57 4.10 -14.16
C TRP A 378 -23.80 5.06 -15.33
N LEU A 379 -22.71 5.63 -15.84
CA LEU A 379 -22.74 6.40 -17.07
C LEU A 379 -23.08 5.52 -18.27
N GLN A 380 -23.69 6.15 -19.28
CA GLN A 380 -23.86 5.52 -20.58
C GLN A 380 -22.46 5.28 -21.17
N PRO A 381 -22.11 4.04 -21.59
CA PRO A 381 -20.80 3.74 -22.14
C PRO A 381 -20.48 4.65 -23.33
N ASP A 382 -19.42 5.46 -23.19
CA ASP A 382 -19.01 6.37 -24.25
C ASP A 382 -18.38 5.61 -25.41
N ARG A 383 -18.96 5.79 -26.61
CA ARG A 383 -18.51 5.13 -27.84
C ARG A 383 -17.17 5.69 -28.33
N THR A 384 -16.76 6.88 -27.91
CA THR A 384 -15.48 7.49 -28.28
C THR A 384 -14.32 7.02 -27.40
N GLN A 385 -14.63 6.53 -26.18
CA GLN A 385 -13.63 6.01 -25.26
C GLN A 385 -12.81 4.88 -25.88
N LEU A 386 -11.49 4.97 -25.73
CA LEU A 386 -10.55 3.94 -26.14
C LEU A 386 -10.82 2.65 -25.37
N ILE A 387 -10.87 1.55 -26.10
CA ILE A 387 -10.97 0.19 -25.55
C ILE A 387 -9.56 -0.31 -25.27
N SER A 388 -9.40 -1.12 -24.23
CA SER A 388 -8.14 -1.84 -24.04
C SER A 388 -7.82 -2.72 -25.25
N GLU A 389 -6.74 -2.38 -25.94
CA GLU A 389 -6.23 -3.07 -27.13
C GLU A 389 -5.90 -4.53 -26.81
N TYR A 390 -5.35 -4.77 -25.61
CA TYR A 390 -5.05 -6.13 -25.18
C TYR A 390 -6.31 -6.96 -24.92
N ARG A 391 -7.38 -6.36 -24.37
CA ARG A 391 -8.65 -7.09 -24.17
C ARG A 391 -9.30 -7.46 -25.50
N GLN A 392 -9.17 -6.62 -26.53
CA GLN A 392 -9.56 -6.98 -27.88
C GLN A 392 -8.70 -8.12 -28.43
N TYR A 393 -7.36 -8.01 -28.30
CA TYR A 393 -6.44 -9.08 -28.67
C TYR A 393 -6.82 -10.42 -28.04
N LEU A 394 -7.16 -10.44 -26.73
CA LEU A 394 -7.55 -11.67 -26.03
C LEU A 394 -8.78 -12.33 -26.68
N ILE A 395 -9.83 -11.56 -26.97
CA ILE A 395 -11.06 -12.14 -27.51
C ILE A 395 -10.91 -12.58 -28.98
N SER A 396 -10.04 -11.92 -29.74
CA SER A 396 -9.64 -12.35 -31.09
C SER A 396 -8.77 -13.59 -31.08
N ARG A 397 -7.70 -13.59 -30.29
CA ARG A 397 -6.68 -14.66 -30.33
C ARG A 397 -7.16 -15.96 -29.69
N TYR A 398 -7.91 -15.86 -28.60
CA TYR A 398 -8.31 -16.98 -27.75
C TYR A 398 -9.81 -17.24 -27.81
N ASN A 399 -10.47 -16.87 -28.92
CA ASN A 399 -11.92 -16.91 -29.03
C ASN A 399 -12.51 -18.29 -28.70
N VAL A 400 -11.90 -19.35 -29.25
CA VAL A 400 -12.33 -20.74 -29.08
C VAL A 400 -12.13 -21.19 -27.63
N GLU A 401 -11.00 -20.85 -27.03
CA GLU A 401 -10.66 -21.22 -25.66
C GLU A 401 -11.53 -20.50 -24.64
N ILE A 402 -11.84 -19.22 -24.87
CA ILE A 402 -12.78 -18.45 -24.04
C ILE A 402 -14.20 -19.04 -24.17
N ALA A 403 -14.63 -19.36 -25.39
CA ALA A 403 -15.93 -19.99 -25.62
C ALA A 403 -16.05 -21.33 -24.89
N LYS A 404 -15.00 -22.16 -24.96
CA LYS A 404 -14.89 -23.41 -24.19
C LYS A 404 -14.97 -23.17 -22.69
N TYR A 405 -14.23 -22.18 -22.16
CA TYR A 405 -14.24 -21.84 -20.73
C TYR A 405 -15.65 -21.51 -20.22
N TYR A 406 -16.45 -20.80 -21.00
CA TYR A 406 -17.83 -20.44 -20.64
C TYR A 406 -18.90 -21.43 -21.15
N SER A 407 -18.50 -22.53 -21.78
CA SER A 407 -19.41 -23.53 -22.39
C SER A 407 -20.39 -22.90 -23.40
N VAL A 408 -19.87 -22.03 -24.26
CA VAL A 408 -20.59 -21.33 -25.34
C VAL A 408 -19.89 -21.57 -26.69
N ASN A 409 -20.49 -21.12 -27.78
CA ASN A 409 -19.92 -21.24 -29.11
C ASN A 409 -18.93 -20.09 -29.38
N PRO A 410 -17.86 -20.31 -30.17
CA PRO A 410 -17.01 -19.23 -30.65
C PRO A 410 -17.81 -18.21 -31.47
N SER A 411 -17.31 -16.99 -31.54
CA SER A 411 -17.87 -15.93 -32.38
C SER A 411 -17.29 -16.04 -33.79
N ASP A 412 -18.11 -15.91 -34.82
CA ASP A 412 -17.65 -15.94 -36.21
C ASP A 412 -17.12 -14.57 -36.68
N ALA A 413 -17.44 -13.51 -35.93
CA ALA A 413 -17.27 -12.12 -36.35
C ALA A 413 -16.13 -11.43 -35.59
N VAL A 414 -15.07 -12.17 -35.25
CA VAL A 414 -13.92 -11.57 -34.57
C VAL A 414 -12.87 -11.15 -35.58
N ASP A 415 -12.45 -9.89 -35.50
CA ASP A 415 -11.33 -9.41 -36.30
C ASP A 415 -10.07 -10.24 -36.00
N PRO A 416 -9.23 -10.50 -37.02
CA PRO A 416 -7.95 -11.16 -36.81
C PRO A 416 -7.15 -10.48 -35.71
N ALA A 417 -6.58 -11.28 -34.80
CA ALA A 417 -5.78 -10.74 -33.72
C ALA A 417 -4.56 -10.01 -34.29
N GLU A 418 -4.35 -8.76 -33.87
CA GLU A 418 -3.08 -8.07 -34.11
C GLU A 418 -1.91 -8.85 -33.49
N ASN A 419 -0.70 -8.61 -33.98
CA ASN A 419 0.50 -9.17 -33.37
C ASN A 419 0.65 -8.66 -31.90
N LEU A 420 0.96 -9.56 -30.97
CA LEU A 420 1.04 -9.23 -29.54
C LEU A 420 2.12 -8.19 -29.22
N ASP A 421 3.25 -8.19 -29.94
CA ASP A 421 4.30 -7.18 -29.79
C ASP A 421 3.82 -5.81 -30.22
N VAL A 422 2.98 -5.73 -31.26
CA VAL A 422 2.36 -4.47 -31.71
C VAL A 422 1.40 -3.96 -30.65
N VAL A 423 0.55 -4.83 -30.09
CA VAL A 423 -0.37 -4.49 -28.98
C VAL A 423 0.41 -4.01 -27.76
N THR A 424 1.44 -4.76 -27.36
CA THR A 424 2.32 -4.41 -26.23
C THR A 424 3.01 -3.06 -26.47
N SER A 425 3.50 -2.82 -27.68
CA SER A 425 4.15 -1.56 -28.06
C SER A 425 3.18 -0.38 -28.08
N LYS A 426 1.91 -0.58 -28.46
CA LYS A 426 0.86 0.44 -28.35
C LYS A 426 0.59 0.79 -26.88
N ILE A 427 0.48 -0.21 -26.00
CA ILE A 427 0.25 0.02 -24.56
C ILE A 427 1.44 0.75 -23.93
N LYS A 428 2.67 0.31 -24.21
CA LYS A 428 3.89 0.98 -23.72
C LYS A 428 3.99 2.41 -24.24
N ARG A 429 3.80 2.63 -25.56
CA ARG A 429 3.77 3.97 -26.14
C ARG A 429 2.69 4.84 -25.52
N ARG A 430 1.52 4.32 -25.18
CA ARG A 430 0.50 5.10 -24.47
C ARG A 430 0.97 5.49 -23.07
N LEU A 431 1.54 4.55 -22.32
CA LEU A 431 2.11 4.83 -20.99
C LEU A 431 3.28 5.84 -21.06
N ASP A 432 4.03 5.84 -22.16
CA ASP A 432 5.15 6.77 -22.42
C ASP A 432 4.71 8.12 -23.01
N PHE A 433 3.79 8.16 -23.97
CA PHE A 433 3.35 9.37 -24.70
C PHE A 433 2.77 10.42 -23.76
N TYR A 434 2.09 9.96 -22.72
CA TYR A 434 1.58 10.91 -21.75
C TYR A 434 2.71 11.55 -20.94
N LYS A 435 3.96 11.01 -20.87
CA LYS A 435 5.12 11.61 -20.13
C LYS A 435 5.28 13.09 -20.42
N ASP A 436 4.97 13.51 -21.64
CA ASP A 436 5.21 14.87 -22.13
C ASP A 436 3.99 15.81 -22.02
N PHE A 437 2.82 15.32 -21.58
CA PHE A 437 1.60 16.12 -21.46
C PHE A 437 0.88 15.85 -20.13
N PRO A 438 0.93 16.77 -19.15
CA PRO A 438 0.05 16.72 -17.98
C PRO A 438 -1.41 16.72 -18.45
N GLU A 439 -2.25 15.82 -17.91
CA GLU A 439 -3.70 15.91 -18.12
C GLU A 439 -4.16 17.27 -17.56
N GLN A 440 -4.85 18.06 -18.40
CA GLN A 440 -5.44 19.36 -18.02
C GLN A 440 -6.60 19.19 -17.05
#